data_AF-A0A2H0NAV2-F1
#
_entry.id   AF-A0A2H0NAV2-F1
#
_cell.length_a   1.000
_cell.length_b   1.000
_cell.length_c   1.000
_cell.angle_alpha   90.00
_cell.angle_beta   90.00
_cell.angle_gamma   90.00
#
_symmetry.space_group_name_H-M   'P 1'
#
loop_
_entity.id
_entity.type
_entity.pdbx_description
1 polymer ?
#
loop_
_entity_poly.entity_id
_entity_poly.type
_entity_poly.pdbx_seq_one_letter_code
_entity_poly.pdbx_strand_id
1 'polypeptide(L)'
;MDNNLREKILAKIRNKEIKMVPRSYFILRSLLYFVTTLFFFVLAVFLLTFVFYVFKINGILSLPYFGLKGVRDFLLSLPLLLLVITLLFFGVAALFLKKHPVTYRRPLIYSVGALLVIFSVGTVLIVKTGEVRRSLYMTIEKNNIPFVSDFYDEYKMVGARNVTLGRVVSLYDEGIEINSRDRGKRYFVAFGPQTSLYSDKKIEVGDYVIVHGRKNGHTIGAFVVERVRE
;
A
#
# COMPACT_ATOMS: atom_id res chain seq x y z
N MET A 1 -29.84 -10.42 42.97
CA MET A 1 -28.40 -10.40 43.31
C MET A 1 -28.11 -11.69 44.04
N ASP A 2 -27.31 -12.58 43.46
CA ASP A 2 -27.04 -13.91 44.03
C ASP A 2 -26.37 -13.80 45.41
N ASN A 3 -27.03 -14.33 46.45
CA ASN A 3 -26.51 -14.35 47.82
C ASN A 3 -25.14 -15.06 47.92
N ASN A 4 -24.86 -15.99 47.00
CA ASN A 4 -23.62 -16.76 46.93
C ASN A 4 -22.40 -15.90 46.52
N LEU A 5 -22.60 -14.86 45.70
CA LEU A 5 -21.52 -13.95 45.30
C LEU A 5 -21.10 -13.04 46.47
N ARG A 6 -22.09 -12.62 47.27
CA ARG A 6 -21.90 -11.76 48.43
C ARG A 6 -21.10 -12.47 49.53
N GLU A 7 -21.45 -13.72 49.84
CA GLU A 7 -20.72 -14.54 50.82
C GLU A 7 -19.27 -14.80 50.39
N LYS A 8 -19.03 -15.11 49.10
CA LYS A 8 -17.66 -15.26 48.57
C LYS A 8 -16.81 -14.00 48.71
N ILE A 9 -17.39 -12.84 48.47
CA ILE A 9 -16.69 -11.55 48.62
C ILE A 9 -16.42 -11.27 50.11
N LEU A 10 -17.39 -11.48 50.99
CA LEU A 10 -17.24 -11.28 52.43
C LEU A 10 -16.20 -12.23 53.05
N ALA A 11 -16.15 -13.49 52.61
CA ALA A 11 -15.14 -14.45 53.02
C ALA A 11 -13.73 -14.00 52.63
N LYS A 12 -13.54 -13.50 51.40
CA LYS A 12 -12.24 -12.95 50.93
C LYS A 12 -11.81 -11.67 51.67
N ILE A 13 -12.76 -10.81 52.03
CA ILE A 13 -12.49 -9.62 52.85
C ILE A 13 -12.02 -10.03 54.25
N ARG A 14 -12.73 -11.00 54.86
CA ARG A 14 -12.47 -11.48 56.23
C ARG A 14 -11.13 -12.22 56.33
N ASN A 15 -10.73 -12.93 55.27
CA ASN A 15 -9.44 -13.61 55.19
C ASN A 15 -8.25 -12.68 54.84
N LYS A 16 -8.46 -11.35 54.71
CA LYS A 16 -7.43 -10.38 54.29
C LYS A 16 -6.73 -10.73 52.95
N GLU A 17 -7.36 -11.53 52.11
CA GLU A 17 -6.79 -11.95 50.82
C GLU A 17 -6.80 -10.83 49.76
N ILE A 18 -7.45 -9.70 50.04
CA ILE A 18 -7.52 -8.55 49.14
C ILE A 18 -6.26 -7.69 49.31
N LYS A 19 -5.25 -7.97 48.48
CA LYS A 19 -4.09 -7.08 48.33
C LYS A 19 -4.54 -5.77 47.67
N MET A 20 -4.32 -4.64 48.34
CA MET A 20 -4.49 -3.32 47.71
C MET A 20 -3.43 -3.16 46.63
N VAL A 21 -3.87 -3.09 45.38
CA VAL A 21 -2.99 -2.81 44.23
C VAL A 21 -3.04 -1.31 43.95
N PRO A 22 -1.90 -0.62 43.77
CA PRO A 22 -1.90 0.82 43.55
C PRO A 22 -2.66 1.19 42.27
N ARG A 23 -3.35 2.34 42.28
CA ARG A 23 -4.14 2.83 41.13
C ARG A 23 -3.28 2.97 39.84
N SER A 24 -2.00 3.29 39.99
CA SER A 24 -1.03 3.39 38.90
C SER A 24 -0.88 2.09 38.12
N TYR A 25 -0.93 0.93 38.78
CA TYR A 25 -0.85 -0.36 38.10
C TYR A 25 -2.02 -0.57 37.13
N PHE A 26 -3.24 -0.19 37.54
CA PHE A 26 -4.41 -0.30 36.69
C PHE A 26 -4.40 0.70 35.54
N ILE A 27 -3.97 1.94 35.80
CA ILE A 27 -3.83 2.99 34.78
C ILE A 27 -2.79 2.56 33.74
N LEU A 28 -1.61 2.12 34.18
CA LEU A 28 -0.53 1.70 33.30
C LEU A 28 -0.93 0.47 32.47
N ARG A 29 -1.60 -0.51 33.09
CA ARG A 29 -2.11 -1.68 32.37
C ARG A 29 -3.15 -1.30 31.32
N SER A 30 -4.08 -0.40 31.64
CA SER A 30 -5.08 0.08 30.69
C SER A 30 -4.45 0.88 29.55
N LEU A 31 -3.48 1.73 29.87
CA LEU A 31 -2.74 2.53 28.91
C LEU A 31 -1.94 1.64 27.96
N LEU A 32 -1.25 0.63 28.49
CA LEU A 32 -0.45 -0.31 27.71
C LEU A 32 -1.33 -1.02 26.68
N TYR A 33 -2.46 -1.60 27.10
CA TYR A 33 -3.36 -2.26 26.16
C TYR A 33 -3.94 -1.29 25.12
N PHE A 34 -4.27 -0.05 25.50
CA PHE A 34 -4.75 0.96 24.56
C PHE A 34 -3.70 1.30 23.50
N VAL A 35 -2.46 1.55 23.92
CA VAL A 35 -1.34 1.85 23.02
C VAL A 35 -1.04 0.66 22.11
N THR A 36 -1.02 -0.57 22.65
CA THR A 36 -0.83 -1.78 21.85
C THR A 36 -1.94 -1.93 20.81
N THR A 37 -3.20 -1.77 21.22
CA THR A 37 -4.35 -1.84 20.31
C THR A 37 -4.26 -0.82 19.19
N LEU A 38 -3.93 0.43 19.54
CA LEU A 38 -3.76 1.51 18.58
C LEU A 38 -2.61 1.24 17.61
N PHE A 39 -1.50 0.71 18.10
CA PHE A 39 -0.35 0.32 17.29
C PHE A 39 -0.72 -0.75 16.25
N PHE A 40 -1.36 -1.84 16.66
CA PHE A 40 -1.81 -2.91 15.76
C PHE A 40 -2.82 -2.38 14.73
N PHE A 41 -3.70 -1.47 15.14
CA PHE A 41 -4.68 -0.85 14.25
C PHE A 41 -4.03 0.03 13.18
N VAL A 42 -3.13 0.94 13.58
CA VAL A 42 -2.37 1.80 12.66
C VAL A 42 -1.54 0.95 11.70
N LEU A 43 -0.92 -0.12 12.20
CA LEU A 43 -0.14 -1.04 11.38
C LEU A 43 -1.00 -1.80 10.37
N ALA A 44 -2.21 -2.22 10.75
CA ALA A 44 -3.17 -2.83 9.81
C ALA A 44 -3.59 -1.86 8.70
N VAL A 45 -3.90 -0.62 9.04
CA VAL A 45 -4.24 0.43 8.06
C VAL A 45 -3.06 0.72 7.13
N PHE A 46 -1.85 0.82 7.67
CA PHE A 46 -0.64 1.00 6.89
C PHE A 46 -0.42 -0.14 5.88
N LEU A 47 -0.55 -1.40 6.33
CA LEU A 47 -0.43 -2.57 5.45
C LEU A 47 -1.50 -2.55 4.36
N LEU A 48 -2.73 -2.17 4.69
CA LEU A 48 -3.81 -2.05 3.71
C LEU A 48 -3.47 -1.00 2.64
N THR A 49 -3.02 0.19 3.06
CA THR A 49 -2.58 1.24 2.13
C THR A 49 -1.39 0.76 1.28
N PHE A 50 -0.46 0.01 1.85
CA PHE A 50 0.66 -0.57 1.13
C PHE A 50 0.20 -1.59 0.07
N VAL A 51 -0.79 -2.44 0.37
CA VAL A 51 -1.40 -3.34 -0.62
C VAL A 51 -1.97 -2.56 -1.80
N PHE A 52 -2.75 -1.50 -1.54
CA PHE A 52 -3.28 -0.64 -2.60
C PHE A 52 -2.17 0.03 -3.41
N TYR A 53 -1.10 0.46 -2.75
CA TYR A 53 0.05 1.06 -3.41
C TYR A 53 0.75 0.08 -4.35
N VAL A 54 0.99 -1.15 -3.89
CA VAL A 54 1.55 -2.24 -4.71
C VAL A 54 0.63 -2.55 -5.91
N PHE A 55 -0.69 -2.53 -5.73
CA PHE A 55 -1.63 -2.75 -6.84
C PHE A 55 -1.56 -1.63 -7.87
N LYS A 56 -1.43 -0.38 -7.41
CA LYS A 56 -1.33 0.79 -8.26
C LYS A 56 -0.03 0.78 -9.08
N ILE A 57 1.12 0.51 -8.45
CA ILE A 57 2.41 0.48 -9.18
C ILE A 57 2.42 -0.62 -10.23
N ASN A 58 1.94 -1.81 -9.88
CA ASN A 58 2.01 -2.95 -10.79
C ASN A 58 0.98 -2.91 -11.92
N GLY A 59 0.12 -1.87 -11.97
CA GLY A 59 -0.99 -1.81 -12.93
C GLY A 59 -1.95 -2.99 -12.77
N ILE A 60 -1.97 -3.64 -11.59
CA ILE A 60 -2.79 -4.83 -11.37
C ILE A 60 -4.27 -4.45 -11.42
N LEU A 61 -4.62 -3.23 -11.00
CA LEU A 61 -5.99 -2.71 -11.08
C LEU A 61 -6.54 -2.63 -12.51
N SER A 62 -5.68 -2.54 -13.53
CA SER A 62 -6.07 -2.54 -14.94
C SER A 62 -6.15 -3.96 -15.54
N LEU A 63 -5.58 -4.98 -14.89
CA LEU A 63 -5.57 -6.36 -15.40
C LEU A 63 -6.98 -6.97 -15.65
N PRO A 64 -7.99 -6.76 -14.77
CA PRO A 64 -9.33 -7.31 -14.97
C PRO A 64 -10.02 -6.81 -16.25
N TYR A 65 -9.62 -5.64 -16.77
CA TYR A 65 -10.18 -5.09 -18.01
C TYR A 65 -9.75 -5.87 -19.27
N PHE A 66 -8.73 -6.74 -19.19
CA PHE A 66 -8.28 -7.59 -20.30
C PHE A 66 -9.01 -8.95 -20.39
N GLY A 67 -10.19 -9.07 -19.79
CA GLY A 67 -11.03 -10.28 -19.85
C GLY A 67 -10.59 -11.40 -18.89
N LEU A 68 -11.10 -12.62 -19.11
CA LEU A 68 -10.91 -13.78 -18.21
C LEU A 68 -9.45 -14.13 -17.92
N LYS A 69 -8.55 -13.94 -18.91
CA LYS A 69 -7.11 -14.17 -18.75
C LYS A 69 -6.49 -13.14 -17.81
N GLY A 70 -6.89 -11.88 -17.94
CA GLY A 70 -6.46 -10.79 -17.05
C GLY A 70 -6.94 -10.98 -15.60
N VAL A 71 -8.15 -11.52 -15.39
CA VAL A 71 -8.66 -11.86 -14.05
C VAL A 71 -7.84 -12.99 -13.41
N ARG A 72 -7.46 -14.02 -14.18
CA ARG A 72 -6.59 -15.09 -13.68
C ARG A 72 -5.22 -14.55 -13.28
N ASP A 73 -4.60 -13.75 -14.13
CA ASP A 73 -3.28 -13.16 -13.87
C ASP A 73 -3.34 -12.17 -12.69
N PHE A 74 -4.44 -11.42 -12.54
CA PHE A 74 -4.73 -10.61 -11.36
C PHE A 74 -4.72 -11.45 -10.09
N LEU A 75 -5.49 -12.53 -10.03
CA LEU A 75 -5.59 -13.41 -8.85
C LEU A 75 -4.26 -14.05 -8.48
N LEU A 76 -3.44 -14.43 -9.46
CA LEU A 76 -2.11 -15.02 -9.23
C LEU A 76 -1.07 -13.98 -8.80
N SER A 77 -1.24 -12.72 -9.23
CA SER A 77 -0.37 -11.59 -8.85
C SER A 77 -0.73 -10.96 -7.50
N LEU A 78 -1.86 -11.36 -6.90
CA LEU A 78 -2.25 -10.87 -5.59
C LEU A 78 -1.18 -11.28 -4.56
N PRO A 79 -0.64 -10.33 -3.79
CA PRO A 79 0.23 -10.60 -2.65
C PRO A 79 -0.64 -11.13 -1.51
N LEU A 80 -1.09 -12.38 -1.65
CA LEU A 80 -1.94 -13.09 -0.69
C LEU A 80 -1.33 -13.06 0.71
N LEU A 81 -0.01 -13.16 0.80
CA LEU A 81 0.73 -13.07 2.06
C LEU A 81 0.46 -11.73 2.78
N LEU A 82 0.51 -10.60 2.05
CA LEU A 82 0.22 -9.27 2.61
C LEU A 82 -1.23 -9.14 3.04
N LEU A 83 -2.19 -9.68 2.27
CA LEU A 83 -3.60 -9.70 2.65
C LEU A 83 -3.84 -10.52 3.92
N VAL A 84 -3.26 -11.72 4.00
CA VAL A 84 -3.36 -12.60 5.18
C VAL A 84 -2.76 -11.94 6.41
N ILE A 85 -1.58 -11.33 6.29
CA ILE A 85 -0.94 -10.59 7.39
C ILE A 85 -1.85 -9.43 7.81
N THR A 86 -2.37 -8.64 6.87
CA THR A 86 -3.27 -7.51 7.17
C THR A 86 -4.52 -7.96 7.94
N LEU A 87 -5.16 -9.04 7.49
CA LEU A 87 -6.30 -9.66 8.17
C LEU A 87 -5.94 -10.16 9.57
N LEU A 88 -4.75 -10.75 9.74
CA LEU A 88 -4.26 -11.20 11.04
C LEU A 88 -4.07 -10.02 12.00
N PHE A 89 -3.50 -8.90 11.53
CA PHE A 89 -3.35 -7.68 12.33
C PHE A 89 -4.72 -7.09 12.74
N PHE A 90 -5.70 -7.07 11.82
CA PHE A 90 -7.07 -6.69 12.17
C PHE A 90 -7.71 -7.63 13.18
N GLY A 91 -7.52 -8.94 13.04
CA GLY A 91 -8.03 -9.94 13.97
C GLY A 91 -7.44 -9.77 15.38
N VAL A 92 -6.13 -9.57 15.48
CA VAL A 92 -5.44 -9.29 16.75
C VAL A 92 -5.97 -8.00 17.37
N ALA A 93 -6.06 -6.92 16.61
CA ALA A 93 -6.63 -5.66 17.11
C ALA A 93 -8.06 -5.85 17.63
N ALA A 94 -8.92 -6.55 16.88
CA ALA A 94 -10.30 -6.83 17.29
C ALA A 94 -10.39 -7.65 18.60
N LEU A 95 -9.51 -8.64 18.79
CA LEU A 95 -9.43 -9.42 20.03
C LEU A 95 -9.06 -8.55 21.23
N PHE A 96 -8.14 -7.59 21.06
CA PHE A 96 -7.79 -6.64 22.11
C PHE A 96 -8.94 -5.67 22.41
N LEU A 97 -9.66 -5.17 21.40
CA LEU A 97 -10.85 -4.34 21.62
C LEU A 97 -11.93 -5.07 22.45
N LYS A 98 -12.15 -6.36 22.19
CA LYS A 98 -13.16 -7.16 22.91
C LYS A 98 -12.82 -7.34 24.40
N LYS A 99 -11.54 -7.32 24.78
CA LYS A 99 -11.08 -7.43 26.17
C LYS A 99 -11.20 -6.12 26.96
N HIS A 100 -11.45 -4.99 26.32
CA HIS A 100 -11.57 -3.70 27.01
C HIS A 100 -12.99 -3.43 27.51
N PRO A 101 -13.21 -3.31 28.83
CA PRO A 101 -14.50 -2.88 29.40
C PRO A 101 -14.83 -1.41 29.13
N VAL A 102 -13.88 -0.64 28.58
CA VAL A 102 -14.05 0.77 28.16
C VAL A 102 -15.02 0.91 26.98
N THR A 103 -15.31 -0.18 26.27
CA THR A 103 -16.29 -0.26 25.17
C THR A 103 -17.73 0.02 25.60
N TYR A 104 -18.04 0.04 26.91
CA TYR A 104 -19.44 0.14 27.37
C TYR A 104 -20.04 1.56 27.35
N ARG A 105 -19.27 2.64 27.17
CA ARG A 105 -19.82 4.01 27.31
C ARG A 105 -19.65 4.97 26.14
N ARG A 106 -18.81 4.68 25.15
CA ARG A 106 -18.78 5.45 23.89
C ARG A 106 -18.55 4.49 22.72
N PRO A 107 -19.30 4.60 21.62
CA PRO A 107 -19.10 3.70 20.48
C PRO A 107 -17.69 3.93 19.94
N LEU A 108 -16.79 2.98 20.19
CA LEU A 108 -15.44 2.90 19.62
C LEU A 108 -15.45 3.06 18.10
N ILE A 109 -16.58 2.72 17.47
CA ILE A 109 -16.91 2.99 16.06
C ILE A 109 -16.68 4.45 15.66
N TYR A 110 -16.96 5.44 16.51
CA TYR A 110 -16.73 6.84 16.15
C TYR A 110 -15.25 7.21 16.18
N SER A 111 -14.48 6.70 17.15
CA SER A 111 -13.05 6.96 17.25
C SER A 111 -12.28 6.26 16.14
N VAL A 112 -12.59 4.99 15.90
CA VAL A 112 -12.02 4.19 14.81
C VAL A 112 -12.45 4.74 13.46
N GLY A 113 -13.73 5.12 13.31
CA GLY A 113 -14.26 5.74 12.11
C GLY A 113 -13.61 7.09 11.79
N ALA A 114 -13.43 7.96 12.79
CA ALA A 114 -12.73 9.23 12.62
C ALA A 114 -11.26 9.02 12.22
N LEU A 115 -10.57 8.05 12.85
CA LEU A 115 -9.19 7.70 12.46
C LEU A 115 -9.14 7.17 11.03
N LEU A 116 -10.05 6.27 10.64
CA LEU A 116 -10.14 5.74 9.28
C LEU A 116 -10.41 6.85 8.27
N VAL A 117 -11.28 7.81 8.59
CA VAL A 117 -11.56 8.96 7.72
C VAL A 117 -10.32 9.83 7.58
N ILE A 118 -9.64 10.17 8.68
CA ILE A 118 -8.41 10.97 8.64
C ILE A 118 -7.31 10.25 7.85
N PHE A 119 -7.13 8.95 8.05
CA PHE A 119 -6.14 8.16 7.30
C PHE A 119 -6.52 7.98 5.82
N SER A 120 -7.81 7.79 5.51
CA SER A 120 -8.29 7.68 4.13
C SER A 120 -8.13 9.01 3.40
N VAL A 121 -8.51 10.12 4.04
CA VAL A 121 -8.32 11.48 3.52
C VAL A 121 -6.82 11.77 3.38
N GLY A 122 -6.00 11.46 4.38
CA GLY A 122 -4.55 11.59 4.32
C GLY A 122 -3.96 10.78 3.17
N THR A 123 -4.40 9.54 2.96
CA THR A 123 -3.95 8.69 1.86
C THR A 123 -4.37 9.27 0.51
N VAL A 124 -5.62 9.71 0.35
CA VAL A 124 -6.12 10.34 -0.87
C VAL A 124 -5.37 11.65 -1.15
N LEU A 125 -5.10 12.46 -0.12
CA LEU A 125 -4.34 13.69 -0.23
C LEU A 125 -2.90 13.40 -0.66
N ILE A 126 -2.21 12.44 -0.02
CA ILE A 126 -0.84 12.02 -0.37
C ILE A 126 -0.78 11.44 -1.79
N VAL A 127 -1.78 10.63 -2.17
CA VAL A 127 -1.88 10.03 -3.51
C VAL A 127 -2.20 11.09 -4.58
N LYS A 128 -2.97 12.13 -4.25
CA LYS A 128 -3.23 13.27 -5.14
C LYS A 128 -2.08 14.26 -5.20
N THR A 129 -1.30 14.44 -4.13
CA THR A 129 -0.06 15.23 -4.12
C THR A 129 1.11 14.43 -4.69
N GLY A 130 0.96 13.96 -5.94
CA GLY A 130 2.06 13.37 -6.72
C GLY A 130 3.26 14.30 -6.87
N GLU A 131 3.06 15.62 -6.73
CA GLU A 131 4.11 16.64 -6.87
C GLU A 131 5.15 16.63 -5.73
N VAL A 132 4.73 16.32 -4.50
CA VAL A 132 5.67 16.27 -3.35
C VAL A 132 6.66 15.13 -3.50
N ARG A 133 6.21 13.99 -4.07
CA ARG A 133 7.10 12.90 -4.48
C ARG A 133 8.12 13.38 -5.51
N ARG A 134 7.67 14.07 -6.57
CA ARG A 134 8.55 14.57 -7.64
C ARG A 134 9.66 15.49 -7.11
N SER A 135 9.34 16.39 -6.18
CA SER A 135 10.30 17.29 -5.52
C SER A 135 11.33 16.54 -4.65
N LEU A 136 10.86 15.58 -3.84
CA LEU A 136 11.73 14.72 -3.02
C LEU A 136 12.64 13.83 -3.89
N TYR A 137 12.12 13.24 -4.97
CA TYR A 137 12.91 12.45 -5.92
C TYR A 137 14.02 13.29 -6.57
N MET A 138 13.70 14.51 -7.03
CA MET A 138 14.70 15.41 -7.63
C MET A 138 15.75 15.89 -6.61
N THR A 139 15.39 16.00 -5.33
CA THR A 139 16.31 16.42 -4.27
C THR A 139 17.23 15.26 -3.84
N ILE A 140 16.73 14.03 -3.78
CA ILE A 140 17.52 12.84 -3.42
C ILE A 140 18.48 12.45 -4.57
N GLU A 141 18.04 12.52 -5.83
CA GLU A 141 18.88 12.26 -7.00
C GLU A 141 19.99 13.31 -7.18
N LYS A 142 19.73 14.56 -6.77
CA LYS A 142 20.73 15.64 -6.82
C LYS A 142 21.72 15.63 -5.65
N ASN A 143 21.30 15.16 -4.46
CA ASN A 143 22.12 15.23 -3.25
C ASN A 143 22.77 13.91 -2.82
N ASN A 144 22.54 12.79 -3.52
CA ASN A 144 23.23 11.51 -3.33
C ASN A 144 23.42 11.13 -1.85
N ILE A 145 22.34 11.21 -1.07
CA ILE A 145 22.40 11.06 0.38
C ILE A 145 22.78 9.61 0.70
N PRO A 146 23.92 9.36 1.37
CA PRO A 146 24.32 8.01 1.74
C PRO A 146 23.25 7.35 2.62
N PHE A 147 23.07 6.03 2.50
CA PHE A 147 22.02 5.19 3.14
C PHE A 147 20.60 5.32 2.57
N VAL A 148 20.18 6.48 2.05
CA VAL A 148 18.84 6.63 1.44
C VAL A 148 18.82 6.09 0.02
N SER A 149 19.93 6.22 -0.72
CA SER A 149 20.10 5.70 -2.08
C SER A 149 19.88 4.19 -2.14
N ASP A 150 20.48 3.42 -1.23
CA ASP A 150 20.46 1.95 -1.30
C ASP A 150 19.06 1.40 -1.05
N PHE A 151 18.33 1.98 -0.09
CA PHE A 151 16.92 1.66 0.14
C PHE A 151 16.04 2.09 -1.04
N TYR A 152 16.32 3.22 -1.68
CA TYR A 152 15.54 3.67 -2.85
C TYR A 152 15.86 2.90 -4.13
N ASP A 153 17.11 2.48 -4.33
CA ASP A 153 17.55 1.72 -5.49
C ASP A 153 16.94 0.30 -5.51
N GLU A 154 16.71 -0.29 -4.33
CA GLU A 154 15.96 -1.54 -4.19
C GLU A 154 14.48 -1.38 -4.62
N TYR A 155 13.90 -0.17 -4.49
CA TYR A 155 12.56 0.15 -5.01
C TYR A 155 12.57 0.74 -6.44
N LYS A 156 13.70 1.24 -6.96
CA LYS A 156 13.85 1.64 -8.38
C LYS A 156 13.72 0.45 -9.34
N MET A 157 13.85 -0.78 -8.85
CA MET A 157 13.84 -2.00 -9.67
C MET A 157 12.68 -2.98 -9.40
N VAL A 158 11.60 -2.52 -8.77
CA VAL A 158 10.30 -3.25 -8.82
C VAL A 158 9.34 -2.57 -9.81
N GLY A 159 9.87 -1.94 -10.85
CA GLY A 159 9.14 -1.93 -12.11
C GLY A 159 9.06 -3.38 -12.54
N ALA A 160 7.86 -3.98 -12.53
CA ALA A 160 7.65 -5.37 -12.95
C ALA A 160 8.54 -5.65 -14.19
N ARG A 161 9.23 -6.80 -14.26
CA ARG A 161 10.28 -7.15 -15.26
C ARG A 161 10.00 -6.71 -16.73
N ASN A 162 8.74 -6.44 -17.03
CA ASN A 162 8.21 -6.04 -18.32
C ASN A 162 7.76 -4.57 -18.38
N VAL A 163 8.23 -3.65 -17.54
CA VAL A 163 7.84 -2.23 -17.57
C VAL A 163 9.03 -1.35 -17.93
N THR A 164 8.85 -0.46 -18.90
CA THR A 164 9.89 0.47 -19.37
C THR A 164 9.31 1.86 -19.50
N LEU A 165 9.93 2.84 -18.84
CA LEU A 165 9.67 4.25 -19.07
C LEU A 165 10.66 4.83 -20.07
N GLY A 166 10.15 5.62 -21.01
CA GLY A 166 10.99 6.33 -21.96
C GLY A 166 10.27 7.49 -22.64
N ARG A 167 11.07 8.36 -23.27
CA ARG A 167 10.58 9.47 -24.10
C ARG A 167 10.51 9.02 -25.54
N VAL A 168 9.41 9.27 -26.22
CA VAL A 168 9.23 8.95 -27.64
C VAL A 168 10.19 9.81 -28.47
N VAL A 169 11.09 9.16 -29.19
CA VAL A 169 12.08 9.80 -30.09
C VAL A 169 11.58 9.79 -31.52
N SER A 170 10.92 8.70 -31.94
CA SER A 170 10.43 8.52 -33.29
C SER A 170 9.21 7.61 -33.31
N LEU A 171 8.30 7.87 -34.25
CA LEU A 171 7.08 7.10 -34.48
C LEU A 171 7.24 6.32 -35.80
N TYR A 172 6.81 5.08 -35.81
CA TYR A 172 6.79 4.19 -36.98
C TYR A 172 5.40 3.56 -37.10
N ASP A 173 5.06 3.02 -38.27
CA ASP A 173 3.76 2.36 -38.47
C ASP A 173 3.60 1.11 -37.58
N GLU A 174 4.70 0.41 -37.31
CA GLU A 174 4.72 -0.83 -36.53
C GLU A 174 5.14 -0.63 -35.06
N GLY A 175 5.34 0.60 -34.61
CA GLY A 175 5.88 0.83 -33.27
C GLY A 175 6.40 2.23 -32.98
N ILE A 176 7.09 2.37 -31.85
CA ILE A 176 7.71 3.64 -31.42
C ILE A 176 9.12 3.40 -30.90
N GLU A 177 10.04 4.31 -31.18
CA GLU A 177 11.36 4.30 -30.54
C GLU A 177 11.31 5.17 -29.30
N ILE A 178 11.71 4.60 -28.16
CA ILE A 178 11.78 5.31 -26.89
C ILE A 178 13.22 5.41 -26.41
N ASN A 179 13.59 6.56 -25.87
CA ASN A 179 14.81 6.71 -25.10
C ASN A 179 14.51 6.42 -23.63
N SER A 180 15.02 5.30 -23.13
CA SER A 180 14.77 4.89 -21.75
C SER A 180 15.54 5.74 -20.77
N ARG A 181 14.83 6.22 -19.74
CA ARG A 181 15.39 7.05 -18.67
C ARG A 181 16.45 6.33 -17.85
N ASP A 182 16.40 5.00 -17.80
CA ASP A 182 17.22 4.20 -16.88
C ASP A 182 18.71 4.17 -17.28
N ARG A 183 19.06 4.32 -18.58
CA ARG A 183 20.46 4.30 -19.05
C ARG A 183 20.74 5.08 -20.35
N GLY A 184 19.82 5.93 -20.79
CA GLY A 184 19.93 6.62 -22.09
C GLY A 184 19.93 5.66 -23.30
N LYS A 185 19.51 4.41 -23.09
CA LYS A 185 19.44 3.39 -24.15
C LYS A 185 18.15 3.55 -24.92
N ARG A 186 18.25 3.45 -26.25
CA ARG A 186 17.10 3.44 -27.13
C ARG A 186 16.53 2.04 -27.23
N TYR A 187 15.20 1.94 -27.20
CA TYR A 187 14.48 0.70 -27.40
C TYR A 187 13.41 0.92 -28.46
N PHE A 188 13.30 -0.04 -29.37
CA PHE A 188 12.19 -0.10 -30.31
C PHE A 188 11.01 -0.85 -29.67
N VAL A 189 9.87 -0.20 -29.58
CA VAL A 189 8.66 -0.76 -29.00
C VAL A 189 7.78 -1.22 -30.15
N ALA A 190 7.73 -2.53 -30.37
CA ALA A 190 6.95 -3.11 -31.46
C ALA A 190 5.48 -3.25 -31.04
N PHE A 191 4.57 -2.76 -31.89
CA PHE A 191 3.14 -2.93 -31.75
C PHE A 191 2.74 -4.24 -32.44
N GLY A 192 2.20 -5.17 -31.66
CA GLY A 192 1.59 -6.39 -32.16
C GLY A 192 0.06 -6.27 -32.23
N PRO A 193 -0.62 -7.29 -32.79
CA PRO A 193 -2.09 -7.34 -32.85
C PRO A 193 -2.78 -7.31 -31.47
N GLN A 194 -2.01 -7.57 -30.40
CA GLN A 194 -2.48 -7.59 -29.02
C GLN A 194 -2.05 -6.36 -28.21
N THR A 195 -1.40 -5.38 -28.84
CA THR A 195 -0.96 -4.16 -28.16
C THR A 195 -2.13 -3.22 -27.95
N SER A 196 -2.45 -2.94 -26.69
CA SER A 196 -3.47 -1.96 -26.32
C SER A 196 -2.82 -0.59 -26.11
N LEU A 197 -3.23 0.39 -26.90
CA LEU A 197 -2.85 1.79 -26.72
C LEU A 197 -3.82 2.42 -25.72
N TYR A 198 -3.35 2.65 -24.49
CA TYR A 198 -4.16 3.24 -23.42
C TYR A 198 -3.90 4.75 -23.38
N SER A 199 -4.49 5.47 -24.34
CA SER A 199 -4.46 6.93 -24.39
C SER A 199 -5.57 7.44 -25.31
N ASP A 200 -6.45 8.30 -24.80
CA ASP A 200 -7.48 8.98 -25.59
C ASP A 200 -6.90 9.95 -26.63
N LYS A 201 -5.59 10.23 -26.53
CA LYS A 201 -4.83 11.09 -27.44
C LYS A 201 -3.77 10.29 -28.18
N LYS A 202 -3.52 10.66 -29.44
CA LYS A 202 -2.39 10.13 -30.22
C LYS A 202 -1.08 10.38 -29.47
N ILE A 203 -0.21 9.38 -29.48
CA ILE A 203 1.15 9.48 -28.95
C ILE A 203 1.96 10.31 -29.95
N GLU A 204 2.65 11.34 -29.45
CA GLU A 204 3.46 12.24 -30.27
C GLU A 204 4.95 12.12 -29.92
N VAL A 205 5.82 12.50 -30.86
CA VAL A 205 7.26 12.59 -30.60
C VAL A 205 7.49 13.59 -29.48
N GLY A 206 8.29 13.19 -28.49
CA GLY A 206 8.57 13.98 -27.31
C GLY A 206 7.73 13.63 -26.08
N ASP A 207 6.65 12.86 -26.24
CA ASP A 207 5.84 12.37 -25.12
C ASP A 207 6.60 11.37 -24.24
N TYR A 208 6.24 11.32 -22.96
CA TYR A 208 6.67 10.24 -22.07
C TYR A 208 5.65 9.11 -22.10
N VAL A 209 6.16 7.89 -22.24
CA VAL A 209 5.33 6.68 -22.28
C VAL A 209 5.83 5.63 -21.29
N ILE A 210 4.87 4.93 -20.68
CA ILE A 210 5.10 3.68 -19.98
C ILE A 210 4.75 2.55 -20.93
N VAL A 211 5.70 1.64 -21.12
CA VAL A 211 5.55 0.47 -21.97
C VAL A 211 5.58 -0.78 -21.11
N HIS A 212 4.49 -1.53 -21.13
CA HIS A 212 4.40 -2.87 -20.57
C HIS A 212 4.66 -3.88 -21.69
N GLY A 213 5.77 -4.61 -21.66
CA GLY A 213 6.15 -5.54 -22.71
C GLY A 213 7.37 -6.39 -22.37
N ARG A 214 7.52 -7.52 -23.06
CA ARG A 214 8.71 -8.38 -22.91
C ARG A 214 9.88 -7.77 -23.65
N LYS A 215 11.00 -7.59 -22.97
CA LYS A 215 12.26 -7.12 -23.56
C LYS A 215 12.98 -8.28 -24.23
N ASN A 216 13.40 -8.08 -25.47
CA ASN A 216 14.32 -8.96 -26.20
C ASN A 216 15.40 -8.11 -26.87
N GLY A 217 16.56 -7.99 -26.22
CA GLY A 217 17.64 -7.11 -26.68
C GLY A 217 17.24 -5.63 -26.69
N HIS A 218 17.14 -5.04 -27.89
CA HIS A 218 16.76 -3.63 -28.09
C HIS A 218 15.29 -3.46 -28.49
N THR A 219 14.55 -4.56 -28.55
CA THR A 219 13.13 -4.55 -28.91
C THR A 219 12.27 -4.89 -27.70
N ILE A 220 11.15 -4.19 -27.56
CA ILE A 220 10.14 -4.44 -26.53
C ILE A 220 8.86 -4.81 -27.25
N GLY A 221 8.43 -6.08 -27.11
CA GLY A 221 7.11 -6.50 -27.59
C GLY A 221 6.05 -5.97 -26.64
N ALA A 222 5.38 -4.88 -27.01
CA ALA A 222 4.45 -4.18 -26.14
C ALA A 222 3.11 -4.92 -26.03
N PHE A 223 2.64 -5.11 -24.81
CA PHE A 223 1.26 -5.46 -24.51
C PHE A 223 0.42 -4.21 -24.28
N VAL A 224 0.98 -3.22 -23.57
CA VAL A 224 0.30 -1.96 -23.28
C VAL A 224 1.28 -0.81 -23.42
N VAL A 225 0.82 0.27 -24.05
CA VAL A 225 1.54 1.54 -24.10
C VAL A 225 0.62 2.63 -23.59
N GLU A 226 1.06 3.31 -22.55
CA GLU A 226 0.31 4.38 -21.89
C GLU A 226 1.12 5.68 -21.94
N ARG A 227 0.47 6.78 -22.33
CA ARG A 227 1.07 8.12 -22.28
C ARG A 227 1.02 8.66 -20.85
N VAL A 228 2.16 9.03 -20.31
CA VAL A 228 2.26 9.74 -19.02
C VAL A 228 2.23 11.22 -19.29
N ARG A 229 1.24 11.93 -18.72
CA ARG A 229 1.26 13.41 -18.70
C ARG A 229 2.37 13.89 -17.78
N GLU A 230 3.20 14.80 -18.26
CA GLU A 230 4.09 15.61 -17.43
C GLU A 230 3.33 16.59 -16.52
#